data_AF-A0A0L8LIS5-F1
#
_entry.id   AF-A0A0L8LIS5-F1
#
_cell.length_a   1.000
_cell.length_b   1.000
_cell.length_c   1.000
_cell.angle_alpha   90.00
_cell.angle_beta   90.00
_cell.angle_gamma   90.00
#
_symmetry.space_group_name_H-M   'P 1'
#
loop_
_entity.id
_entity.type
_entity.pdbx_description
1 polymer ?
#
loop_
_entity_poly.entity_id
_entity_poly.type
_entity_poly.pdbx_seq_one_letter_code
_entity_poly.pdbx_strand_id
1 'polypeptide(L)'
;DGFRLDAINIISKPEGFPDDPSTDFEKHTSSIPFVIANGTMVHPWMKELNREAFSKYDVMTVGETSATSPEDAKLWAGYDAGELQMLFHFDHMGVDNDPEGSLGGKWSYAPYKLTELKR
;
A
#
# COMPACT_ATOMS: atom_id res chain seq x y z
N ASP A 1 7.27 8.15 -20.93
CA ASP A 1 6.59 6.85 -20.96
C ASP A 1 5.86 6.48 -19.67
N GLY A 2 6.32 6.87 -18.47
CA GLY A 2 5.53 6.62 -17.26
C GLY A 2 6.24 6.87 -15.93
N PHE A 3 5.53 6.63 -14.83
CA PHE A 3 6.03 6.71 -13.45
C PHE A 3 5.64 5.48 -12.63
N ARG A 4 6.61 4.96 -11.88
CA ARG A 4 6.39 4.08 -10.74
C ARG A 4 6.51 4.91 -9.46
N LEU A 5 5.43 5.03 -8.70
CA LEU A 5 5.39 5.84 -7.49
C LEU A 5 5.70 4.97 -6.27
N ASP A 6 6.78 5.29 -5.57
CA ASP A 6 7.23 4.60 -4.36
C ASP A 6 6.34 4.92 -3.16
N ALA A 7 5.96 3.88 -2.40
CA ALA A 7 5.16 3.97 -1.17
C ALA A 7 4.07 5.05 -1.20
N ILE A 8 3.30 5.13 -2.29
CA ILE A 8 2.49 6.31 -2.59
C ILE A 8 1.28 6.45 -1.65
N ASN A 9 0.82 5.35 -1.08
CA ASN A 9 -0.35 5.34 -0.21
C ASN A 9 -0.11 5.89 1.20
N ILE A 10 1.15 6.17 1.57
CA ILE A 10 1.49 6.78 2.87
C ILE A 10 1.84 8.26 2.78
N ILE A 11 1.61 8.93 1.64
CA ILE A 11 1.93 10.36 1.51
C ILE A 11 1.09 11.24 2.45
N SER A 12 -0.17 10.86 2.71
CA SER A 12 -1.06 11.54 3.64
C SER A 12 -0.82 11.06 5.06
N LYS A 13 -0.47 11.99 5.96
CA LYS A 13 -0.23 11.71 7.38
C LYS A 13 -1.47 12.10 8.19
N PRO A 14 -1.79 11.38 9.28
CA PRO A 14 -2.84 11.78 10.19
C PRO A 14 -2.54 13.16 10.80
N GLU A 15 -3.56 14.00 10.89
CA GLU A 15 -3.42 15.33 11.49
C GLU A 15 -3.04 15.22 12.97
N GLY A 16 -2.14 16.09 13.43
CA GLY A 16 -1.68 16.11 14.82
C GLY A 16 -0.71 15.00 15.22
N PHE A 17 -0.36 14.09 14.29
CA PHE A 17 0.57 12.98 14.53
C PHE A 17 0.28 12.19 15.81
N PRO A 18 -0.95 11.64 15.97
CA PRO A 18 -1.30 10.86 17.14
C PRO A 18 -0.44 9.60 17.24
N ASP A 19 -0.17 9.18 18.47
CA ASP A 19 0.45 7.90 18.74
C ASP A 19 -0.44 6.77 18.22
N ASP A 20 0.16 5.79 17.55
CA ASP A 20 -0.53 4.61 17.07
C ASP A 20 -0.74 3.63 18.25
N PRO A 21 -1.99 3.36 18.66
CA PRO A 21 -2.28 2.51 19.82
C PRO A 21 -1.99 1.03 19.56
N SER A 22 -1.75 0.64 18.30
CA SER A 22 -1.41 -0.73 17.91
C SER A 22 0.09 -1.01 17.94
N THR A 23 0.92 0.02 18.17
CA THR A 23 2.37 -0.13 18.16
C THR A 23 2.88 -0.81 19.43
N ASP A 24 3.62 -1.90 19.26
CA ASP A 24 4.44 -2.53 20.28
C ASP A 24 5.90 -2.12 20.05
N PHE A 25 6.40 -1.22 20.90
CA PHE A 25 7.76 -0.69 20.79
C PHE A 25 8.83 -1.77 20.98
N GLU A 26 8.57 -2.78 21.81
CA GLU A 26 9.52 -3.88 22.06
C GLU A 26 9.60 -4.83 20.87
N LYS A 27 8.51 -4.97 20.11
CA LYS A 27 8.45 -5.80 18.89
C LYS A 27 8.70 -5.04 17.60
N HIS A 28 9.06 -3.75 17.67
CA HIS A 28 9.35 -2.89 16.52
C HIS A 28 8.28 -2.96 15.42
N THR A 29 7.00 -2.95 15.81
CA THR A 29 5.89 -2.98 14.85
C THR A 29 5.80 -1.68 14.05
N SER A 30 5.32 -1.77 12.82
CA SER A 30 5.16 -0.61 11.92
C SER A 30 3.79 0.04 12.07
N SER A 31 3.76 1.38 12.12
CA SER A 31 2.53 2.18 12.08
C SER A 31 1.99 2.46 10.67
N ILE A 32 2.54 1.81 9.62
CA ILE A 32 2.07 1.98 8.24
C ILE A 32 0.55 1.74 8.11
N PRO A 33 -0.03 0.64 8.65
CA PRO A 33 -1.48 0.43 8.58
C PRO A 33 -2.27 1.57 9.25
N PHE A 34 -1.78 2.08 10.38
CA PHE A 34 -2.39 3.20 11.08
C PHE A 34 -2.33 4.50 10.24
N VAL A 35 -1.19 4.78 9.61
CA VAL A 35 -1.03 5.95 8.73
C VAL A 35 -1.98 5.86 7.53
N ILE A 36 -2.08 4.69 6.88
CA ILE A 36 -2.98 4.48 5.75
C ILE A 36 -4.44 4.70 6.17
N ALA A 37 -4.85 4.12 7.31
CA ALA A 37 -6.22 4.21 7.79
C ALA A 37 -6.64 5.63 8.24
N ASN A 38 -5.69 6.45 8.71
CA ASN A 38 -5.97 7.76 9.29
C ASN A 38 -5.49 8.94 8.41
N GLY A 39 -4.81 8.68 7.30
CA GLY A 39 -4.42 9.67 6.30
C GLY A 39 -5.56 9.96 5.31
N THR A 40 -6.26 11.07 5.49
CA THR A 40 -7.51 11.35 4.76
C THR A 40 -7.32 12.01 3.38
N MET A 41 -6.12 12.51 3.09
CA MET A 41 -5.89 13.38 1.93
C MET A 41 -5.27 12.67 0.71
N VAL A 42 -4.95 11.37 0.82
CA VAL A 42 -4.21 10.66 -0.22
C VAL A 42 -4.95 10.65 -1.57
N HIS A 43 -6.22 10.24 -1.60
CA HIS A 43 -7.03 10.20 -2.83
C HIS A 43 -7.27 11.60 -3.43
N PRO A 44 -7.66 12.64 -2.65
CA PRO A 44 -7.70 14.01 -3.17
C PRO A 44 -6.40 14.46 -3.84
N TRP A 45 -5.25 14.20 -3.22
CA TRP A 45 -3.94 14.56 -3.79
C TRP A 45 -3.58 13.75 -5.02
N MET A 46 -3.94 12.47 -5.08
CA MET A 46 -3.72 11.66 -6.28
C MET A 46 -4.54 12.13 -7.48
N LYS A 47 -5.80 12.52 -7.25
CA LYS A 47 -6.65 13.12 -8.30
C LYS A 47 -6.10 14.47 -8.76
N GLU A 48 -5.57 15.27 -7.84
CA GLU A 48 -4.85 16.50 -8.18
C GLU A 48 -3.60 16.21 -9.02
N LEU A 49 -2.76 15.28 -8.60
CA LEU A 49 -1.54 14.90 -9.31
C LEU A 49 -1.85 14.40 -10.73
N ASN A 50 -2.90 13.59 -10.89
CA ASN A 50 -3.34 13.17 -12.21
C ASN A 50 -3.80 14.36 -13.07
N ARG A 51 -4.66 15.23 -12.53
CA ARG A 51 -5.16 16.42 -13.25
C ARG A 51 -4.06 17.40 -13.63
N GLU A 52 -3.10 17.63 -12.74
CA GLU A 52 -2.07 18.64 -12.92
C GLU A 52 -0.82 18.15 -13.65
N ALA A 53 -0.57 16.83 -13.67
CA ALA A 53 0.60 16.25 -14.31
C ALA A 53 0.26 15.12 -15.29
N PHE A 54 -0.19 13.95 -14.80
CA PHE A 54 -0.23 12.74 -15.62
C PHE A 54 -1.17 12.83 -16.83
N SER A 55 -2.37 13.38 -16.66
CA SER A 55 -3.36 13.54 -17.74
C SER A 55 -2.93 14.46 -18.89
N LYS A 56 -1.84 15.22 -18.73
CA LYS A 56 -1.29 16.12 -19.76
C LYS A 56 -0.38 15.39 -20.75
N TYR A 57 -0.11 14.11 -20.53
CA TYR A 57 0.81 13.31 -21.33
C TYR A 57 0.25 11.90 -21.55
N ASP A 58 0.71 11.25 -22.63
CA ASP A 58 0.50 9.81 -22.83
C ASP A 58 1.53 9.05 -22.00
N VAL A 59 1.18 8.75 -20.75
CA VAL A 59 2.06 8.12 -19.76
C VAL A 59 1.35 7.00 -19.00
N MET A 60 2.14 5.99 -18.63
CA MET A 60 1.70 4.93 -17.75
C MET A 60 1.98 5.25 -16.27
N THR A 61 1.05 4.95 -15.36
CA THR A 61 1.26 5.14 -13.91
C THR A 61 1.00 3.87 -13.10
N VAL A 62 1.94 3.53 -12.23
CA VAL A 62 1.83 2.41 -11.29
C VAL A 62 2.25 2.83 -9.89
N GLY A 63 1.39 2.57 -8.90
CA GLY A 63 1.68 2.86 -7.49
C GLY A 63 2.16 1.63 -6.73
N GLU A 64 3.15 1.80 -5.86
CA GLU A 64 3.42 0.83 -4.79
C GLU A 64 2.53 1.14 -3.59
N THR A 65 1.64 0.22 -3.25
CA THR A 65 0.63 0.42 -2.19
C THR A 65 0.63 -0.75 -1.22
N SER A 66 1.36 -0.61 -0.11
CA SER A 66 1.39 -1.63 0.96
C SER A 66 0.07 -1.69 1.71
N ALA A 67 -0.34 -2.85 2.24
CA ALA A 67 -1.54 -3.00 3.09
C ALA A 67 -2.81 -2.40 2.45
N THR A 68 -2.96 -2.54 1.14
CA THR A 68 -4.12 -2.09 0.37
C THR A 68 -4.93 -3.30 -0.02
N SER A 69 -6.20 -3.36 0.35
CA SER A 69 -7.08 -4.49 -0.02
C SER A 69 -7.46 -4.45 -1.51
N PRO A 70 -7.93 -5.56 -2.11
CA PRO A 70 -8.50 -5.56 -3.46
C PRO A 70 -9.69 -4.59 -3.63
N GLU A 71 -10.47 -4.37 -2.57
CA GLU A 71 -11.56 -3.42 -2.52
C GLU A 71 -11.03 -1.98 -2.59
N ASP A 72 -10.03 -1.64 -1.77
CA ASP A 72 -9.40 -0.32 -1.77
C ASP A 72 -8.66 -0.04 -3.08
N ALA A 73 -8.07 -1.07 -3.70
CA ALA A 73 -7.39 -0.95 -4.99
C ALA A 73 -8.27 -0.35 -6.10
N LYS A 74 -9.60 -0.51 -6.00
CA LYS A 74 -10.56 0.10 -6.96
C LYS A 74 -10.63 1.62 -6.80
N LEU A 75 -10.36 2.16 -5.62
CA LEU A 75 -10.27 3.62 -5.40
C LEU A 75 -9.04 4.20 -6.09
N TRP A 76 -7.96 3.43 -6.20
CA TRP A 76 -6.70 3.82 -6.83
C TRP A 76 -6.68 3.62 -8.35
N ALA A 77 -7.04 2.41 -8.78
CA ALA A 77 -6.86 1.94 -10.16
C ALA A 77 -8.16 1.48 -10.83
N GLY A 78 -9.32 1.88 -10.28
CA GLY A 78 -10.60 1.70 -10.95
C GLY A 78 -10.67 2.54 -12.23
N TYR A 79 -11.41 2.04 -13.24
CA TYR A 79 -11.52 2.71 -14.54
C TYR A 79 -11.97 4.18 -14.43
N ASP A 80 -12.81 4.50 -13.45
CA ASP A 80 -13.34 5.85 -13.21
C ASP A 80 -12.70 6.56 -12.00
N ALA A 81 -11.64 5.98 -11.41
CA ALA A 81 -10.99 6.54 -10.22
C ALA A 81 -10.31 7.88 -10.49
N GLY A 82 -9.65 8.00 -11.66
CA GLY A 82 -8.91 9.19 -12.05
C GLY A 82 -7.65 9.43 -11.22
N GLU A 83 -7.01 8.37 -10.71
CA GLU A 83 -5.80 8.42 -9.89
C GLU A 83 -4.62 7.72 -10.56
N LEU A 84 -4.56 6.38 -10.47
CA LEU A 84 -3.53 5.54 -11.08
C LEU A 84 -4.15 4.58 -12.10
N GLN A 85 -3.34 3.99 -12.97
CA GLN A 85 -3.82 2.95 -13.90
C GLN A 85 -3.67 1.54 -13.32
N MET A 86 -2.71 1.33 -12.43
CA MET A 86 -2.47 0.05 -11.76
C MET A 86 -1.67 0.27 -10.47
N LEU A 87 -1.54 -0.80 -9.68
CA LEU A 87 -0.73 -0.80 -8.47
C LEU A 87 -0.04 -2.16 -8.24
N PHE A 88 1.00 -2.13 -7.40
CA PHE A 88 1.59 -3.32 -6.81
C PHE A 88 0.88 -3.63 -5.48
N HIS A 89 0.22 -4.77 -5.45
CA HIS A 89 -0.42 -5.34 -4.26
C HIS A 89 0.53 -6.27 -3.53
N PHE A 90 0.57 -6.24 -2.19
CA PHE A 90 1.61 -6.95 -1.42
C PHE A 90 1.12 -8.18 -0.67
N ASP A 91 -0.18 -8.47 -0.56
CA ASP A 91 -0.65 -9.58 0.29
C ASP A 91 -0.07 -10.93 -0.13
N HIS A 92 0.10 -11.15 -1.45
CA HIS A 92 0.72 -12.36 -1.98
C HIS A 92 2.21 -12.51 -1.62
N MET A 93 2.89 -11.42 -1.25
CA MET A 93 4.31 -11.44 -0.86
C MET A 93 4.53 -11.96 0.57
N GLY A 94 3.46 -12.21 1.32
CA GLY A 94 3.55 -12.69 2.71
C GLY A 94 3.14 -14.15 2.92
N VAL A 95 2.74 -14.87 1.86
CA VAL A 95 2.17 -16.23 2.00
C VAL A 95 3.19 -17.27 2.48
N ASP A 96 4.48 -17.02 2.30
CA ASP A 96 5.58 -17.89 2.70
C ASP A 96 6.37 -17.34 3.90
N ASN A 97 5.85 -16.33 4.59
CA ASN A 97 6.44 -15.83 5.82
C ASN A 97 6.29 -16.88 6.95
N ASP A 98 7.37 -17.11 7.70
CA ASP A 98 7.35 -17.97 8.89
C ASP A 98 7.50 -17.14 10.18
N PRO A 99 6.39 -16.86 10.91
CA PRO A 99 6.44 -16.14 12.18
C PRO A 99 7.31 -16.81 13.24
N GLU A 100 7.43 -18.15 13.21
CA GLU A 100 8.13 -18.95 14.22
C GLU A 100 9.57 -19.28 13.81
N GLY A 101 10.00 -18.90 12.61
CA GLY A 101 11.33 -19.18 12.09
C GLY A 101 12.42 -18.40 12.80
N SER A 102 13.67 -18.87 12.72
CA SER A 102 14.80 -18.32 13.49
C SER A 102 15.12 -16.84 13.21
N LEU A 103 14.71 -16.31 12.06
CA LEU A 103 14.84 -14.89 11.71
C LEU A 103 13.51 -14.12 11.84
N GLY A 104 12.40 -14.82 12.06
CA GLY A 104 11.05 -14.30 12.24
C GLY A 104 10.39 -13.70 10.99
N GLY A 105 9.08 -13.93 10.85
CA GLY A 105 8.21 -13.31 9.86
C GLY A 105 8.73 -13.44 8.42
N LYS A 106 8.85 -12.30 7.72
CA LYS A 106 9.29 -12.25 6.31
C LYS A 106 10.73 -12.68 6.05
N TRP A 107 11.53 -12.82 7.10
CA TRP A 107 12.93 -13.23 6.99
C TRP A 107 13.10 -14.74 7.16
N SER A 108 12.01 -15.46 7.46
CA SER A 108 11.98 -16.91 7.56
C SER A 108 10.95 -17.48 6.59
N TYR A 109 11.23 -18.67 6.05
CA TYR A 109 10.42 -19.31 5.01
C TYR A 109 9.51 -20.39 5.60
N ALA A 110 8.21 -20.33 5.29
CA ALA A 110 7.23 -21.38 5.52
C ALA A 110 6.71 -21.94 4.19
N PRO A 111 6.55 -23.27 4.03
CA PRO A 111 5.85 -23.84 2.89
C PRO A 111 4.40 -23.33 2.81
N TYR A 112 3.99 -22.80 1.67
CA TYR A 112 2.64 -22.28 1.44
C TYR A 112 1.84 -23.17 0.48
N LYS A 113 0.51 -23.11 0.55
CA LYS A 113 -0.38 -23.71 -0.46
C LYS A 113 -0.77 -22.67 -1.49
N LEU A 114 -0.85 -23.07 -2.77
CA LEU A 114 -1.30 -22.18 -3.85
C LEU A 114 -2.66 -21.51 -3.55
N THR A 115 -3.55 -22.17 -2.81
CA THR A 115 -4.86 -21.63 -2.40
C THR A 115 -4.77 -20.42 -1.47
N GLU A 116 -3.63 -20.19 -0.83
CA GLU A 116 -3.41 -19.05 0.06
C GLU A 116 -3.23 -17.73 -0.72
N LEU A 117 -2.87 -17.80 -2.01
CA LEU A 117 -2.84 -16.63 -2.90
C LEU A 117 -4.22 -16.06 -3.25
N LYS A 118 -5.31 -16.74 -2.84
CA LYS A 118 -6.69 -16.28 -3.08
C LYS A 118 -7.22 -15.35 -2.00
N ARG A 119 -6.44 -15.12 -0.94
CA ARG A 119 -6.82 -14.26 0.18
C ARG A 119 -6.71 -12.80 -0.19
#